data_AF-A0A261T499-F1
#
_entry.id   AF-A0A261T499-F1
#
_cell.length_a   1.000
_cell.length_b   1.000
_cell.length_c   1.000
_cell.angle_alpha   90.00
_cell.angle_beta   90.00
_cell.angle_gamma   90.00
#
_symmetry.space_group_name_H-M   'P 1'
#
loop_
_entity.id
_entity.type
_entity.pdbx_description
1 polymer ?
#
loop_
_entity_poly.entity_id
_entity_poly.type
_entity_poly.pdbx_seq_one_letter_code
_entity_poly.pdbx_strand_id
1 'polypeptide(L)'
;MCAMSQLWLRYRVWFKLLPVLVSGLVFLLLQSAEGAVGAFAVLIGLSVLADRIDRACGVVPDGAPHGGARLRSAAQWAPVGPQPRGDTALSEHEIGMGGPVAISWMLSDGAVVDGTAAGYAAPDAAGLRVGLVLVEHAAERVAIYSPAQKRMAVLEADAGPADVLYRRLHGDAAQTRACFEAAGHVIAFQPFRGLWLPENHAATRHPPSSMLRLETPRGHRLAAHLLLPNDLRLTPHPLRLAGAPPYALTLNGAESQRHVLALDEVFESPGGQCVVVRGYRLNEAMVPDEGLWHAWHAGRWFSLRAHVEAAIRPAVGGSITPYFTRPLSVTDDGHILFEAHQSTWTADGETREPVRSGRVALPVDWQNPPLMLAVANGVLTVALPRR
;
A
#
# COMPACT_ATOMS: atom_id res chain seq x y z
N MET A 1 4.10 -36.62 -5.28
CA MET A 1 5.33 -36.00 -4.74
C MET A 1 6.50 -36.89 -5.17
N CYS A 2 7.43 -36.35 -5.97
CA CYS A 2 8.47 -37.15 -6.64
C CYS A 2 9.60 -37.50 -5.65
N ALA A 3 10.13 -38.73 -5.71
CA ALA A 3 11.21 -39.23 -4.83
C ALA A 3 12.47 -38.33 -4.80
N MET A 4 12.65 -37.50 -5.84
CA MET A 4 13.70 -36.48 -5.94
C MET A 4 13.59 -35.37 -4.87
N SER A 5 12.38 -35.00 -4.42
CA SER A 5 12.20 -33.90 -3.46
C SER A 5 12.62 -34.29 -2.04
N GLN A 6 12.42 -35.55 -1.65
CA GLN A 6 12.85 -36.04 -0.33
C GLN A 6 14.36 -36.28 -0.26
N LEU A 7 15.00 -36.70 -1.35
CA LEU A 7 16.46 -36.77 -1.41
C LEU A 7 17.09 -35.37 -1.27
N TRP A 8 16.56 -34.38 -1.98
CA TRP A 8 17.14 -33.03 -1.98
C TRP A 8 17.06 -32.34 -0.60
N LEU A 9 15.94 -32.50 0.12
CA LEU A 9 15.80 -32.03 1.51
C LEU A 9 16.80 -32.69 2.47
N ARG A 10 17.16 -33.97 2.25
CA ARG A 10 18.17 -34.70 3.06
C ARG A 10 19.61 -34.24 2.80
N TYR A 11 19.93 -33.83 1.57
CA TYR A 11 21.27 -33.40 1.18
C TYR A 11 21.51 -31.88 1.22
N ARG A 12 20.46 -31.07 1.44
CA ARG A 12 20.55 -29.60 1.55
C ARG A 12 21.50 -29.13 2.66
N VAL A 13 21.63 -29.88 3.77
CA VAL A 13 22.57 -29.57 4.85
C VAL A 13 24.03 -29.76 4.40
N TRP A 14 24.30 -30.81 3.61
CA TRP A 14 25.63 -31.05 3.03
C TRP A 14 26.00 -29.98 1.99
N PHE A 15 25.02 -29.50 1.22
CA PHE A 15 25.22 -28.39 0.27
C PHE A 15 25.50 -27.05 0.98
N LYS A 16 24.94 -26.82 2.18
CA LYS A 16 25.24 -25.64 3.02
C LYS A 16 26.63 -25.71 3.68
N LEU A 17 27.22 -26.89 3.82
CA LEU A 17 28.59 -27.09 4.33
C LEU A 17 29.65 -27.04 3.22
N LEU A 18 29.23 -27.20 1.96
CA LEU A 18 30.09 -27.12 0.77
C LEU A 18 30.88 -25.79 0.68
N PRO A 19 30.31 -24.60 0.96
CA PRO A 19 31.05 -23.35 0.94
C PRO A 19 32.14 -23.29 2.01
N VAL A 20 31.97 -23.96 3.16
CA VAL A 20 32.98 -24.01 4.24
C VAL A 20 34.14 -24.93 3.83
N LEU A 21 33.85 -26.10 3.26
CA LEU A 21 34.87 -27.02 2.72
C LEU A 21 35.62 -26.43 1.53
N VAL A 22 34.90 -25.75 0.63
CA VAL A 22 35.48 -25.01 -0.49
C VAL A 22 36.33 -23.85 0.04
N SER A 23 35.87 -23.09 1.04
CA SER A 23 36.68 -22.01 1.64
C SER A 23 38.00 -22.52 2.26
N GLY A 24 38.00 -23.71 2.88
CA GLY A 24 39.22 -24.36 3.36
C GLY A 24 40.18 -24.78 2.24
N LEU A 25 39.66 -25.26 1.12
CA LEU A 25 40.44 -25.60 -0.08
C LEU A 25 40.98 -24.33 -0.78
N VAL A 26 40.18 -23.26 -0.80
CA VAL A 26 40.54 -21.94 -1.35
C VAL A 26 41.62 -21.26 -0.52
N PHE A 27 41.60 -21.41 0.81
CA PHE A 27 42.67 -20.93 1.70
C PHE A 27 44.02 -21.62 1.43
N LEU A 28 44.01 -22.89 1.02
CA LEU A 28 45.21 -23.63 0.60
C LEU A 28 45.69 -23.24 -0.80
N LEU A 29 44.77 -22.87 -1.71
CA LEU A 29 45.06 -22.46 -3.09
C LEU A 29 45.38 -20.95 -3.24
N LEU A 30 45.13 -20.14 -2.21
CA LEU A 30 45.42 -18.70 -2.14
C LEU A 30 46.91 -18.34 -2.01
N GLN A 31 47.81 -19.33 -2.09
CA GLN A 31 49.26 -19.10 -2.19
C GLN A 31 49.68 -18.54 -3.57
N SER A 32 48.77 -18.49 -4.55
CA SER A 32 49.00 -17.81 -5.84
C SER A 32 47.75 -17.10 -6.35
N ALA A 33 47.94 -16.00 -7.07
CA ALA A 33 46.85 -15.19 -7.64
C ALA A 33 45.96 -15.98 -8.61
N GLU A 34 46.52 -16.97 -9.31
CA GLU A 34 45.78 -17.83 -10.25
C GLU A 34 44.84 -18.81 -9.52
N GLY A 35 45.27 -19.33 -8.36
CA GLY A 35 44.44 -20.20 -7.51
C GLY A 35 43.20 -19.49 -6.95
N ALA A 36 43.32 -18.20 -6.64
CA ALA A 36 42.21 -17.37 -6.18
C ALA A 36 41.16 -17.15 -7.28
N VAL A 37 41.57 -16.95 -8.54
CA VAL A 37 40.65 -16.78 -9.66
C VAL A 37 39.89 -18.08 -9.95
N GLY A 38 40.57 -19.22 -9.95
CA GLY A 38 39.95 -20.54 -10.13
C GLY A 38 38.93 -20.87 -9.03
N ALA A 39 39.28 -20.56 -7.79
CA ALA A 39 38.40 -20.69 -6.63
C ALA A 39 37.09 -19.88 -6.76
N PHE A 40 37.20 -18.62 -7.17
CA PHE A 40 36.03 -17.76 -7.39
C PHE A 40 35.16 -18.27 -8.53
N ALA A 41 35.75 -18.71 -9.63
CA ALA A 41 35.01 -19.28 -10.76
C ALA A 41 34.21 -20.53 -10.35
N VAL A 42 34.79 -21.40 -9.50
CA VAL A 42 34.11 -22.59 -8.97
C VAL A 42 32.98 -22.21 -8.01
N LEU A 43 33.18 -21.25 -7.11
CA LEU A 43 32.12 -20.77 -6.21
C LEU A 43 30.96 -20.13 -6.97
N ILE A 44 31.25 -19.33 -8.00
CA ILE A 44 30.24 -18.76 -8.89
C ILE A 44 29.52 -19.89 -9.64
N GLY A 45 30.24 -20.85 -10.20
CA GLY A 45 29.66 -22.00 -10.91
C GLY A 45 28.75 -22.85 -10.03
N LEU A 46 29.16 -23.14 -8.79
CA LEU A 46 28.36 -23.86 -7.80
C LEU A 46 27.12 -23.06 -7.37
N SER A 47 27.25 -21.74 -7.20
CA SER A 47 26.12 -20.86 -6.88
C SER A 47 25.10 -20.80 -8.02
N VAL A 48 25.57 -20.73 -9.27
CA VAL A 48 24.71 -20.76 -10.47
C VAL A 48 24.04 -22.13 -10.63
N LEU A 49 24.74 -23.22 -10.33
CA LEU A 49 24.19 -24.57 -10.39
C LEU A 49 23.13 -24.79 -9.30
N ALA A 50 23.40 -24.34 -8.07
CA ALA A 50 22.43 -24.37 -6.97
C ALA A 50 21.17 -23.59 -7.33
N ASP A 51 21.32 -22.37 -7.86
CA ASP A 51 20.21 -21.54 -8.31
C ASP A 51 19.42 -22.16 -9.47
N ARG A 52 20.08 -22.87 -10.40
CA ARG A 52 19.39 -23.64 -11.45
C ARG A 52 18.60 -24.82 -10.90
N ILE A 53 19.13 -25.51 -9.89
CA ILE A 53 18.46 -26.64 -9.24
C ILE A 53 17.26 -26.13 -8.40
N ASP A 54 17.41 -25.03 -7.68
CA ASP A 54 16.33 -24.37 -6.95
C ASP A 54 15.20 -23.93 -7.89
N ARG A 55 15.55 -23.34 -9.04
CA ARG A 55 14.60 -23.00 -10.12
C ARG A 55 13.90 -24.23 -10.70
N ALA A 56 14.61 -25.33 -10.94
CA ALA A 56 14.02 -26.57 -11.46
C ALA A 56 13.10 -27.26 -10.43
N CYS A 57 13.39 -27.08 -9.13
CA CYS A 57 12.63 -27.69 -8.04
C CYS A 57 11.55 -26.75 -7.45
N GLY A 58 11.42 -25.52 -7.95
CA GLY A 58 10.44 -24.53 -7.46
C GLY A 58 10.71 -24.07 -6.03
N VAL A 59 11.96 -24.10 -5.57
CA VAL A 59 12.35 -23.66 -4.24
C VAL A 59 12.58 -22.15 -4.28
N VAL A 60 11.77 -21.40 -3.53
CA VAL A 60 11.96 -19.95 -3.36
C VAL A 60 12.98 -19.72 -2.25
N PRO A 61 13.92 -18.75 -2.38
CA PRO A 61 14.98 -18.53 -1.38
C PRO A 61 14.44 -18.23 0.02
N ASP A 62 15.06 -18.81 1.05
CA ASP A 62 14.77 -18.53 2.46
C ASP A 62 14.98 -17.03 2.75
N GLY A 63 13.93 -16.30 3.15
CA GLY A 63 14.07 -14.92 3.67
C GLY A 63 12.94 -13.96 3.32
N ALA A 64 12.15 -14.25 2.28
CA ALA A 64 10.87 -13.57 2.09
C ALA A 64 9.81 -14.38 2.84
N PRO A 65 9.03 -13.82 3.78
CA PRO A 65 8.13 -14.67 4.54
C PRO A 65 6.99 -15.12 3.61
N HIS A 66 6.85 -16.43 3.44
CA HIS A 66 5.95 -17.04 2.46
C HIS A 66 4.89 -17.83 3.22
N GLY A 67 3.61 -17.63 2.90
CA GLY A 67 2.50 -18.47 3.38
C GLY A 67 1.27 -17.74 3.91
N GLY A 68 0.10 -18.39 3.76
CA GLY A 68 -1.26 -17.85 3.89
C GLY A 68 -1.69 -17.15 5.18
N ALA A 69 -0.91 -17.22 6.27
CA ALA A 69 -1.13 -16.39 7.45
C ALA A 69 -0.95 -14.88 7.14
N ARG A 70 -0.12 -14.54 6.14
CA ARG A 70 0.17 -13.15 5.77
C ARG A 70 -0.98 -12.41 5.11
N LEU A 71 -2.00 -13.09 4.59
CA LEU A 71 -3.14 -12.40 3.95
C LEU A 71 -4.27 -12.11 4.96
N ARG A 72 -4.12 -12.56 6.20
CA ARG A 72 -5.01 -12.17 7.28
C ARG A 72 -4.54 -10.87 7.88
N SER A 73 -5.48 -10.02 8.26
CA SER A 73 -5.15 -8.78 8.94
C SER A 73 -4.70 -9.09 10.37
N ALA A 74 -3.69 -8.37 10.85
CA ALA A 74 -3.30 -8.37 12.26
C ALA A 74 -4.15 -7.40 13.11
N ALA A 75 -5.10 -6.73 12.45
CA ALA A 75 -5.96 -5.66 12.93
C ALA A 75 -6.63 -5.93 14.29
N GLN A 76 -6.12 -5.27 15.32
CA GLN A 76 -6.87 -4.92 16.52
C GLN A 76 -6.57 -3.44 16.78
N TRP A 77 -7.59 -2.64 17.11
CA TRP A 77 -7.37 -1.28 17.59
C TRP A 77 -6.59 -1.35 18.90
N ALA A 78 -5.27 -1.24 18.82
CA ALA A 78 -4.48 -0.87 19.98
C ALA A 78 -4.64 0.64 20.15
N PRO A 79 -5.01 1.15 21.34
CA PRO A 79 -4.92 2.58 21.60
C PRO A 79 -3.45 2.98 21.51
N VAL A 80 -3.10 3.78 20.50
CA VAL A 80 -1.72 4.21 20.28
C VAL A 80 -1.54 5.64 20.80
N GLY A 81 -0.85 5.74 21.93
CA GLY A 81 -0.10 6.93 22.34
C GLY A 81 -0.90 8.14 22.86
N PRO A 82 -0.22 9.05 23.58
CA PRO A 82 -0.80 10.32 24.00
C PRO A 82 -1.11 11.20 22.78
N GLN A 83 -2.10 12.09 22.91
CA GLN A 83 -2.37 13.09 21.88
C GLN A 83 -1.09 13.89 21.56
N PRO A 84 -0.78 14.11 20.27
CA PRO A 84 0.35 14.95 19.89
C PRO A 84 0.20 16.34 20.52
N ARG A 85 1.26 16.79 21.20
CA ARG A 85 1.27 18.07 21.94
C ARG A 85 1.68 19.27 21.09
N GLY A 86 2.02 19.05 19.82
CA GLY A 86 2.54 20.06 18.91
C GLY A 86 2.33 19.66 17.45
N ASP A 87 2.80 20.51 16.54
CA ASP A 87 2.70 20.28 15.12
C ASP A 87 3.52 19.03 14.73
N THR A 88 2.92 18.14 13.94
CA THR A 88 3.45 16.81 13.63
C THR A 88 3.44 16.58 12.13
N ALA A 89 4.58 16.23 11.55
CA ALA A 89 4.65 15.80 10.14
C ALA A 89 3.99 14.42 9.99
N LEU A 90 3.05 14.30 9.05
CA LEU A 90 2.26 13.09 8.81
C LEU A 90 2.82 12.25 7.66
N SER A 91 3.33 12.91 6.62
CA SER A 91 3.87 12.28 5.42
C SER A 91 4.75 13.25 4.66
N GLU A 92 5.76 12.70 4.00
CA GLU A 92 6.69 13.42 3.13
C GLU A 92 6.63 12.78 1.74
N HIS A 93 6.47 13.61 0.71
CA HIS A 93 6.36 13.16 -0.67
C HIS A 93 7.29 14.00 -1.54
N GLU A 94 8.20 13.34 -2.25
CA GLU A 94 9.08 14.00 -3.21
C GLU A 94 8.35 14.16 -4.56
N ILE A 95 8.28 15.38 -5.08
CA ILE A 95 7.67 15.65 -6.38
C ILE A 95 8.69 15.36 -7.49
N GLY A 96 8.78 14.08 -7.91
CA GLY A 96 9.72 13.62 -8.94
C GLY A 96 11.11 13.30 -8.38
N MET A 97 12.02 12.77 -9.22
CA MET A 97 13.38 12.43 -8.77
C MET A 97 14.23 13.70 -8.60
N GLY A 98 14.66 13.98 -7.38
CA GLY A 98 15.41 15.18 -6.99
C GLY A 98 14.56 16.44 -6.82
N GLY A 99 13.24 16.29 -6.69
CA GLY A 99 12.29 17.41 -6.63
C GLY A 99 12.03 17.95 -5.22
N PRO A 100 11.21 19.02 -5.09
CA PRO A 100 10.84 19.54 -3.78
C PRO A 100 10.04 18.49 -2.99
N VAL A 101 10.29 18.45 -1.68
CA VAL A 101 9.56 17.58 -0.76
C VAL A 101 8.34 18.32 -0.24
N ALA A 102 7.16 17.79 -0.55
CA ALA A 102 5.90 18.21 0.01
C ALA A 102 5.61 17.44 1.30
N ILE A 103 5.40 18.16 2.39
CA ILE A 103 5.09 17.59 3.70
C ILE A 103 3.67 17.94 4.08
N SER A 104 2.91 16.93 4.51
CA SER A 104 1.59 17.14 5.13
C SER A 104 1.77 17.26 6.64
N TRP A 105 1.30 18.34 7.25
CA TRP A 105 1.38 18.56 8.70
C TRP A 105 0.02 18.47 9.36
N MET A 106 0.00 17.91 10.56
CA MET A 106 -1.07 18.11 11.53
C MET A 106 -0.62 19.16 12.54
N LEU A 107 -1.30 20.30 12.56
CA LEU A 107 -1.07 21.36 13.54
C LEU A 107 -1.58 20.92 14.92
N SER A 108 -1.08 21.59 15.95
CA SER A 108 -1.40 21.37 17.37
C SER A 108 -2.91 21.37 17.71
N ASP A 109 -3.74 22.03 16.91
CA ASP A 109 -5.19 22.06 17.06
C ASP A 109 -5.93 20.96 16.26
N GLY A 110 -5.19 20.08 15.60
CA GLY A 110 -5.69 18.97 14.78
C GLY A 110 -5.95 19.33 13.31
N ALA A 111 -5.62 20.55 12.87
CA ALA A 111 -5.78 20.93 11.48
C ALA A 111 -4.72 20.29 10.58
N VAL A 112 -5.16 19.74 9.45
CA VAL A 112 -4.27 19.10 8.50
C VAL A 112 -4.06 19.99 7.29
N VAL A 113 -2.81 20.36 7.07
CA VAL A 113 -2.35 21.27 6.02
C VAL A 113 -1.39 20.51 5.13
N ASP A 114 -1.66 20.48 3.84
CA ASP A 114 -0.93 19.67 2.87
C ASP A 114 0.00 20.51 2.00
N GLY A 115 0.99 19.85 1.39
CA GLY A 115 1.84 20.45 0.38
C GLY A 115 2.91 21.40 0.91
N THR A 116 3.29 21.35 2.18
CA THR A 116 4.21 22.36 2.72
C THR A 116 5.67 22.05 2.42
N ALA A 117 6.47 23.07 2.12
CA ALA A 117 7.92 22.93 1.97
C ALA A 117 8.67 22.99 3.31
N ALA A 118 8.05 23.60 4.33
CA ALA A 118 8.55 23.70 5.70
C ALA A 118 7.36 23.76 6.67
N GLY A 119 7.59 23.47 7.96
CA GLY A 119 6.55 23.57 9.00
C GLY A 119 5.95 24.97 9.13
N TYR A 120 4.79 25.08 9.81
CA TYR A 120 4.14 26.36 10.06
C TYR A 120 4.74 27.07 11.29
N ALA A 121 4.90 28.38 11.18
CA ALA A 121 5.36 29.23 12.28
C ALA A 121 4.22 30.13 12.78
N ALA A 122 4.26 30.48 14.07
CA ALA A 122 3.34 31.47 14.64
C ALA A 122 4.04 32.84 14.75
N PRO A 123 3.66 33.84 13.93
CA PRO A 123 4.19 35.20 14.03
C PRO A 123 3.66 35.96 15.27
N ASP A 124 2.58 35.50 15.91
CA ASP A 124 2.02 36.14 17.10
C ASP A 124 1.40 35.17 18.12
N ALA A 125 1.14 35.70 19.33
CA ALA A 125 0.36 35.02 20.36
C ALA A 125 -1.14 34.94 20.03
N ALA A 126 -1.62 35.70 19.03
CA ALA A 126 -3.02 35.67 18.59
C ALA A 126 -3.34 34.42 17.74
N GLY A 127 -2.32 33.66 17.35
CA GLY A 127 -2.43 32.27 16.94
C GLY A 127 -2.52 32.05 15.43
N LEU A 128 -2.38 33.07 14.58
CA LEU A 128 -2.25 32.82 13.13
C LEU A 128 -0.99 31.99 12.85
N ARG A 129 -1.02 31.17 11.81
CA ARG A 129 0.07 30.27 11.43
C ARG A 129 0.46 30.57 9.98
N VAL A 130 1.73 30.82 9.72
CA VAL A 130 2.24 31.12 8.38
C VAL A 130 3.16 29.99 7.93
N GLY A 131 2.97 29.52 6.69
CA GLY A 131 3.75 28.43 6.10
C GLY A 131 3.98 28.66 4.61
N LEU A 132 4.99 27.97 4.06
CA LEU A 132 5.21 27.87 2.63
C LEU A 132 4.54 26.59 2.11
N VAL A 133 3.67 26.73 1.12
CA VAL A 133 2.96 25.62 0.48
C VAL A 133 3.31 25.55 -1.00
N LEU A 134 3.43 24.34 -1.50
CA LEU A 134 3.56 23.97 -2.90
C LEU A 134 2.16 23.81 -3.47
N VAL A 135 1.84 24.62 -4.47
CA VAL A 135 0.62 24.51 -5.26
C VAL A 135 0.92 23.87 -6.61
N GLU A 136 -0.07 23.82 -7.51
CA GLU A 136 0.05 23.21 -8.84
C GLU A 136 1.36 23.59 -9.55
N HIS A 137 1.97 22.60 -10.21
CA HIS A 137 3.28 22.72 -10.86
C HIS A 137 4.47 23.06 -9.95
N ALA A 138 4.38 22.69 -8.66
CA ALA A 138 5.42 22.90 -7.65
C ALA A 138 5.78 24.37 -7.41
N ALA A 139 4.84 25.28 -7.66
CA ALA A 139 5.03 26.70 -7.36
C ALA A 139 4.88 26.92 -5.85
N GLU A 140 5.84 27.61 -5.23
CA GLU A 140 5.74 28.01 -3.83
C GLU A 140 4.80 29.20 -3.65
N ARG A 141 3.98 29.14 -2.60
CA ARG A 141 3.04 30.17 -2.16
C ARG A 141 3.08 30.28 -0.64
N VAL A 142 2.63 31.42 -0.12
CA VAL A 142 2.49 31.61 1.33
C VAL A 142 1.06 31.30 1.74
N ALA A 143 0.90 30.41 2.72
CA ALA A 143 -0.37 30.10 3.34
C ALA A 143 -0.44 30.70 4.75
N ILE A 144 -1.58 31.28 5.08
CA ILE A 144 -1.90 31.77 6.44
C ILE A 144 -3.11 30.98 6.95
N TYR A 145 -2.92 30.20 8.00
CA TYR A 145 -3.98 29.47 8.69
C TYR A 145 -4.41 30.18 9.97
N SER A 146 -5.71 30.22 10.21
CA SER A 146 -6.32 30.75 11.44
C SER A 146 -6.95 29.61 12.26
N PRO A 147 -6.33 29.20 13.39
CA PRO A 147 -6.89 28.20 14.30
C PRO A 147 -8.23 28.62 14.90
N ALA A 148 -8.45 29.92 15.12
CA ALA A 148 -9.70 30.43 15.68
C ALA A 148 -10.85 30.35 14.67
N GLN A 149 -10.58 30.64 13.39
CA GLN A 149 -11.60 30.66 12.34
C GLN A 149 -11.71 29.33 11.58
N LYS A 150 -10.75 28.40 11.74
CA LYS A 150 -10.65 27.16 10.95
C LYS A 150 -10.66 27.44 9.45
N ARG A 151 -9.81 28.39 9.04
CA ARG A 151 -9.72 28.87 7.66
C ARG A 151 -8.26 29.09 7.27
N MET A 152 -7.94 28.83 6.00
CA MET A 152 -6.61 29.05 5.43
C MET A 152 -6.71 29.95 4.20
N ALA A 153 -5.98 31.06 4.22
CA ALA A 153 -5.75 31.86 3.03
C ALA A 153 -4.49 31.36 2.33
N VAL A 154 -4.54 31.15 1.01
CA VAL A 154 -3.36 30.95 0.18
C VAL A 154 -3.16 32.24 -0.60
N LEU A 155 -2.06 32.93 -0.35
CA LEU A 155 -1.78 34.22 -0.97
C LEU A 155 -1.32 34.00 -2.41
N GLU A 156 -1.87 34.78 -3.33
CA GLU A 156 -1.38 34.85 -4.70
C GLU A 156 0.08 35.32 -4.71
N ALA A 157 0.83 34.90 -5.73
CA ALA A 157 2.17 35.42 -5.91
C ALA A 157 2.10 36.90 -6.28
N ASP A 158 2.57 37.76 -5.38
CA ASP A 158 3.09 39.07 -5.77
C ASP A 158 4.24 38.86 -6.78
N ALA A 159 4.67 39.91 -7.49
CA ALA A 159 5.76 39.87 -8.46
C ALA A 159 7.17 39.54 -7.87
N GLY A 160 7.25 38.89 -6.72
CA GLY A 160 8.47 38.52 -6.03
C GLY A 160 8.44 37.11 -5.40
N PRO A 161 9.58 36.64 -4.88
CA PRO A 161 9.73 35.30 -4.34
C PRO A 161 8.87 35.01 -3.09
N ALA A 162 8.30 33.80 -2.99
CA ALA A 162 7.43 33.40 -1.89
C ALA A 162 8.16 33.37 -0.53
N ASP A 163 9.45 33.04 -0.50
CA ASP A 163 10.29 33.02 0.71
C ASP A 163 10.49 34.43 1.31
N VAL A 164 10.54 35.46 0.47
CA VAL A 164 10.64 36.86 0.91
C VAL A 164 9.33 37.29 1.56
N LEU A 165 8.20 36.96 0.93
CA LEU A 165 6.88 37.21 1.49
C LEU A 165 6.69 36.45 2.81
N TYR A 166 7.08 35.18 2.86
CA TYR A 166 7.03 34.37 4.08
C TYR A 166 7.82 35.01 5.21
N ARG A 167 9.10 35.38 5.00
CA ARG A 167 9.94 36.01 6.02
C ARG A 167 9.36 37.33 6.53
N ARG A 168 8.77 38.13 5.64
CA ARG A 168 8.10 39.38 5.99
C ARG A 168 6.91 39.14 6.91
N LEU A 169 6.01 38.24 6.51
CA LEU A 169 4.80 37.92 7.29
C LEU A 169 5.13 37.22 8.61
N HIS A 170 6.11 36.32 8.59
CA HIS A 170 6.63 35.69 9.80
C HIS A 170 7.11 36.71 10.85
N GLY A 171 7.68 37.85 10.43
CA GLY A 171 8.16 38.90 11.31
C GLY A 171 7.13 39.96 11.70
N ASP A 172 5.96 39.99 11.05
CA ASP A 172 4.96 41.04 11.22
C ASP A 172 3.54 40.47 11.34
N ALA A 173 3.07 40.41 12.58
CA ALA A 173 1.73 39.94 12.94
C ALA A 173 0.60 40.81 12.37
N ALA A 174 0.78 42.13 12.37
CA ALA A 174 -0.24 43.07 11.90
C ALA A 174 -0.39 42.93 10.38
N GLN A 175 0.72 42.83 9.67
CA GLN A 175 0.70 42.57 8.24
C GLN A 175 0.13 41.19 7.91
N THR A 176 0.48 40.15 8.67
CA THR A 176 -0.10 38.81 8.50
C THR A 176 -1.62 38.83 8.64
N ARG A 177 -2.15 39.52 9.66
CA ARG A 177 -3.60 39.68 9.84
C ARG A 177 -4.24 40.42 8.68
N ALA A 178 -3.66 41.56 8.27
CA ALA A 178 -4.16 42.33 7.13
C ALA A 178 -4.19 41.51 5.82
N CYS A 179 -3.13 40.73 5.55
CA CYS A 179 -3.08 39.85 4.39
C CYS A 179 -4.12 38.73 4.46
N PHE A 180 -4.34 38.12 5.63
CA PHE A 180 -5.37 37.10 5.81
C PHE A 180 -6.78 37.66 5.60
N GLU A 181 -7.08 38.85 6.13
CA GLU A 181 -8.38 39.51 5.99
C GLU A 181 -8.64 40.01 4.57
N ALA A 182 -7.59 40.41 3.84
CA ALA A 182 -7.68 40.86 2.45
C ALA A 182 -7.66 39.71 1.43
N ALA A 183 -7.40 38.47 1.86
CA ALA A 183 -7.27 37.33 0.95
C ALA A 183 -8.60 37.04 0.23
N GLY A 184 -8.58 37.09 -1.11
CA GLY A 184 -9.75 36.79 -1.94
C GLY A 184 -10.11 35.31 -1.98
N HIS A 185 -9.14 34.42 -1.78
CA HIS A 185 -9.34 32.98 -1.73
C HIS A 185 -9.00 32.42 -0.35
N VAL A 186 -10.00 31.83 0.30
CA VAL A 186 -9.88 31.26 1.63
C VAL A 186 -10.56 29.90 1.66
N ILE A 187 -9.82 28.89 2.09
CA ILE A 187 -10.27 27.50 2.22
C ILE A 187 -10.81 27.30 3.63
N ALA A 188 -12.08 26.89 3.76
CA ALA A 188 -12.64 26.54 5.05
C ALA A 188 -12.20 25.12 5.47
N PHE A 189 -12.08 24.89 6.78
CA PHE A 189 -11.77 23.57 7.34
C PHE A 189 -12.99 23.02 8.06
N GLN A 190 -13.28 21.74 7.83
CA GLN A 190 -14.41 21.03 8.41
C GLN A 190 -13.93 19.97 9.40
N PRO A 191 -14.68 19.74 10.50
CA PRO A 191 -14.31 18.74 11.48
C PRO A 191 -14.54 17.34 10.91
N PHE A 192 -13.55 16.46 11.09
CA PHE A 192 -13.66 15.06 10.71
C PHE A 192 -12.90 14.18 11.71
N ARG A 193 -13.65 13.47 12.55
CA ARG A 193 -13.11 12.46 13.49
C ARG A 193 -11.87 12.96 14.26
N GLY A 194 -11.99 14.11 14.93
CA GLY A 194 -10.92 14.73 15.70
C GLY A 194 -9.91 15.59 14.91
N LEU A 195 -9.96 15.55 13.57
CA LEU A 195 -9.16 16.41 12.70
C LEU A 195 -9.96 17.62 12.20
N TRP A 196 -9.26 18.64 11.72
CA TRP A 196 -9.81 19.67 10.84
C TRP A 196 -9.21 19.49 9.46
N LEU A 197 -10.04 19.13 8.48
CA LEU A 197 -9.60 18.89 7.11
C LEU A 197 -10.09 20.02 6.20
N PRO A 198 -9.33 20.42 5.17
CA PRO A 198 -9.80 21.35 4.15
C PRO A 198 -11.16 20.90 3.59
N GLU A 199 -12.08 21.82 3.32
CA GLU A 199 -13.42 21.51 2.79
C GLU A 199 -13.38 20.72 1.47
N ASN A 200 -12.29 20.90 0.73
CA ASN A 200 -12.02 20.26 -0.54
C ASN A 200 -11.40 18.84 -0.38
N HIS A 201 -11.17 18.36 0.84
CA HIS A 201 -10.68 17.01 1.12
C HIS A 201 -11.75 15.94 0.82
N ALA A 202 -11.35 14.75 0.35
CA ALA A 202 -12.29 13.69 -0.02
C ALA A 202 -13.21 13.28 1.15
N ALA A 203 -12.64 13.11 2.34
CA ALA A 203 -13.38 12.73 3.55
C ALA A 203 -14.40 13.76 4.05
N THR A 204 -14.29 15.03 3.64
CA THR A 204 -15.25 16.09 3.98
C THR A 204 -16.28 16.28 2.88
N ARG A 205 -15.88 16.22 1.60
CA ARG A 205 -16.81 16.27 0.46
C ARG A 205 -17.73 15.06 0.38
N HIS A 206 -17.18 13.88 0.67
CA HIS A 206 -17.87 12.60 0.66
C HIS A 206 -17.57 11.82 1.94
N PRO A 207 -18.17 12.22 3.08
CA PRO A 207 -17.92 11.55 4.35
C PRO A 207 -18.25 10.06 4.27
N PRO A 208 -17.38 9.17 4.78
CA PRO A 208 -17.63 7.74 4.77
C PRO A 208 -18.87 7.40 5.58
N SER A 209 -19.78 6.65 4.95
CA SER A 209 -20.94 6.06 5.61
C SER A 209 -20.51 5.17 6.78
N SER A 210 -21.30 5.11 7.85
CA SER A 210 -21.04 4.17 8.96
C SER A 210 -21.11 2.70 8.53
N MET A 211 -21.82 2.42 7.44
CA MET A 211 -21.95 1.11 6.86
C MET A 211 -22.17 1.20 5.35
N LEU A 212 -21.48 0.33 4.60
CA LEU A 212 -21.73 0.07 3.20
C LEU A 212 -22.66 -1.13 3.07
N ARG A 213 -23.50 -1.15 2.03
CA ARG A 213 -24.43 -2.25 1.76
C ARG A 213 -24.52 -2.52 0.27
N LEU A 214 -24.55 -3.80 -0.08
CA LEU A 214 -24.80 -4.27 -1.43
C LEU A 214 -25.57 -5.58 -1.38
N GLU A 215 -26.67 -5.68 -2.12
CA GLU A 215 -27.37 -6.93 -2.37
C GLU A 215 -27.00 -7.41 -3.78
N THR A 216 -26.51 -8.64 -3.87
CA THR A 216 -26.11 -9.24 -5.15
C THR A 216 -27.34 -9.73 -5.93
N PRO A 217 -27.21 -9.98 -7.24
CA PRO A 217 -28.30 -10.54 -8.05
C PRO A 217 -28.91 -11.86 -7.54
N ARG A 218 -28.15 -12.69 -6.80
CA ARG A 218 -28.67 -13.95 -6.20
C ARG A 218 -29.11 -13.80 -4.74
N GLY A 219 -29.17 -12.58 -4.22
CA GLY A 219 -29.72 -12.28 -2.90
C GLY A 219 -28.72 -12.40 -1.75
N HIS A 220 -27.41 -12.47 -2.05
CA HIS A 220 -26.40 -12.28 -1.00
C HIS A 220 -26.36 -10.83 -0.55
N ARG A 221 -26.39 -10.63 0.77
CA ARG A 221 -26.33 -9.31 1.39
C ARG A 221 -24.94 -9.08 1.94
N LEU A 222 -24.14 -8.31 1.23
CA LEU A 222 -22.87 -7.80 1.71
C LEU A 222 -23.11 -6.53 2.51
N ALA A 223 -22.55 -6.46 3.71
CA ALA A 223 -22.49 -5.23 4.47
C ALA A 223 -21.09 -5.05 5.03
N ALA A 224 -20.61 -3.81 5.08
CA ALA A 224 -19.28 -3.51 5.61
C ALA A 224 -19.38 -2.37 6.64
N HIS A 225 -18.89 -2.59 7.86
CA HIS A 225 -19.01 -1.66 8.98
C HIS A 225 -17.73 -0.83 9.14
N LEU A 226 -17.88 0.50 9.23
CA LEU A 226 -16.75 1.42 9.30
C LEU A 226 -15.92 1.16 10.55
N LEU A 227 -14.61 0.99 10.39
CA LEU A 227 -13.69 0.70 11.50
C LEU A 227 -13.03 1.95 12.08
N LEU A 228 -13.18 3.13 11.47
CA LEU A 228 -12.48 4.33 11.94
C LEU A 228 -12.82 4.71 13.40
N PRO A 229 -11.81 5.08 14.20
CA PRO A 229 -12.02 5.57 15.55
C PRO A 229 -12.66 6.96 15.52
N ASN A 230 -13.15 7.41 16.67
CA ASN A 230 -13.76 8.74 16.78
C ASN A 230 -12.73 9.89 16.69
N ASP A 231 -11.47 9.63 17.06
CA ASP A 231 -10.38 10.60 17.01
C ASP A 231 -9.17 10.01 16.27
N LEU A 232 -8.96 10.45 15.03
CA LEU A 232 -7.86 10.00 14.18
C LEU A 232 -6.50 10.53 14.63
N ARG A 233 -6.45 11.57 15.47
CA ARG A 233 -5.18 12.11 16.01
C ARG A 233 -4.44 11.10 16.88
N LEU A 234 -5.15 10.08 17.37
CA LEU A 234 -4.63 8.97 18.17
C LEU A 234 -4.13 7.81 17.31
N THR A 235 -4.09 7.98 15.98
CA THR A 235 -3.63 6.94 15.06
C THR A 235 -2.27 7.32 14.47
N PRO A 236 -1.42 6.34 14.10
CA PRO A 236 -0.13 6.63 13.47
C PRO A 236 -0.25 7.28 12.08
N HIS A 237 -1.38 7.08 11.39
CA HIS A 237 -1.57 7.49 10.00
C HIS A 237 -2.95 8.13 9.75
N PRO A 238 -3.26 9.27 10.39
CA PRO A 238 -4.59 9.89 10.35
C PRO A 238 -5.07 10.19 8.93
N LEU A 239 -4.19 10.73 8.08
CA LEU A 239 -4.54 11.08 6.70
C LEU A 239 -4.80 9.84 5.82
N ARG A 240 -4.00 8.78 5.95
CA ARG A 240 -4.23 7.55 5.19
C ARG A 240 -5.57 6.92 5.56
N LEU A 241 -5.94 6.94 6.84
CA LEU A 241 -7.23 6.44 7.32
C LEU A 241 -8.40 7.34 6.90
N ALA A 242 -8.21 8.65 6.87
CA ALA A 242 -9.24 9.58 6.37
C ALA A 242 -9.48 9.40 4.86
N GLY A 243 -8.41 9.18 4.07
CA GLY A 243 -8.51 8.99 2.62
C GLY A 243 -8.97 7.60 2.19
N ALA A 244 -8.61 6.55 2.94
CA ALA A 244 -8.94 5.16 2.65
C ALA A 244 -9.54 4.45 3.88
N PRO A 245 -10.78 4.79 4.26
CA PRO A 245 -11.42 4.26 5.47
C PRO A 245 -11.66 2.74 5.37
N PRO A 246 -11.11 1.92 6.29
CA PRO A 246 -11.35 0.48 6.30
C PRO A 246 -12.71 0.12 6.89
N TYR A 247 -13.30 -0.95 6.36
CA TYR A 247 -14.56 -1.53 6.82
C TYR A 247 -14.41 -3.03 7.11
N ALA A 248 -15.08 -3.53 8.14
CA ALA A 248 -15.21 -4.96 8.41
C ALA A 248 -16.37 -5.56 7.60
N LEU A 249 -16.07 -6.55 6.77
CA LEU A 249 -17.02 -7.18 5.87
C LEU A 249 -17.87 -8.24 6.58
N THR A 250 -19.14 -8.29 6.22
CA THR A 250 -20.10 -9.32 6.60
C THR A 250 -20.83 -9.81 5.35
N LEU A 251 -21.29 -11.06 5.39
CA LEU A 251 -22.11 -11.66 4.34
C LEU A 251 -23.32 -12.33 4.98
N ASN A 252 -24.51 -11.95 4.54
CA ASN A 252 -25.79 -12.42 5.08
C ASN A 252 -25.88 -12.26 6.62
N GLY A 253 -25.26 -11.20 7.15
CA GLY A 253 -25.18 -10.91 8.59
C GLY A 253 -24.10 -11.68 9.35
N ALA A 254 -23.37 -12.61 8.72
CA ALA A 254 -22.26 -13.33 9.33
C ALA A 254 -20.94 -12.57 9.16
N GLU A 255 -20.15 -12.47 10.23
CA GLU A 255 -18.82 -11.86 10.20
C GLU A 255 -17.86 -12.67 9.31
N SER A 256 -17.10 -11.97 8.46
CA SER A 256 -16.11 -12.61 7.59
C SER A 256 -14.68 -12.57 8.13
N GLN A 257 -14.40 -11.69 9.11
CA GLN A 257 -13.03 -11.30 9.50
C GLN A 257 -12.18 -10.84 8.29
N ARG A 258 -12.83 -10.24 7.29
CA ARG A 258 -12.22 -9.65 6.09
C ARG A 258 -12.49 -8.16 6.06
N HIS A 259 -11.64 -7.44 5.34
CA HIS A 259 -11.69 -5.99 5.31
C HIS A 259 -11.78 -5.48 3.88
N VAL A 260 -12.56 -4.43 3.70
CA VAL A 260 -12.79 -3.79 2.41
C VAL A 260 -12.68 -2.27 2.58
N LEU A 261 -12.47 -1.56 1.47
CA LEU A 261 -12.56 -0.10 1.43
C LEU A 261 -13.87 0.37 0.79
N ALA A 262 -14.43 -0.44 -0.11
CA ALA A 262 -15.67 -0.21 -0.83
C ALA A 262 -16.34 -1.55 -1.17
N LEU A 263 -17.56 -1.50 -1.71
CA LEU A 263 -18.29 -2.65 -2.26
C LEU A 263 -18.60 -2.44 -3.76
N ASP A 264 -17.72 -1.72 -4.47
CA ASP A 264 -17.84 -1.40 -5.89
C ASP A 264 -17.38 -2.54 -6.82
N GLU A 265 -16.44 -3.38 -6.36
CA GLU A 265 -15.93 -4.53 -7.08
C GLU A 265 -16.40 -5.86 -6.45
N VAL A 266 -17.58 -6.31 -6.86
CA VAL A 266 -18.20 -7.58 -6.42
C VAL A 266 -18.58 -8.45 -7.60
N PHE A 267 -18.23 -9.73 -7.53
CA PHE A 267 -18.52 -10.75 -8.53
C PHE A 267 -19.24 -11.92 -7.88
N GLU A 268 -20.20 -12.49 -8.58
CA GLU A 268 -21.04 -13.57 -8.07
C GLU A 268 -21.20 -14.65 -9.14
N SER A 269 -21.17 -15.91 -8.72
CA SER A 269 -21.40 -17.04 -9.60
C SER A 269 -22.87 -17.17 -10.01
N PRO A 270 -23.19 -17.81 -11.15
CA PRO A 270 -24.56 -17.88 -11.67
C PRO A 270 -25.60 -18.45 -10.70
N GLY A 271 -25.24 -19.44 -9.88
CA GLY A 271 -26.08 -20.05 -8.85
C GLY A 271 -25.89 -19.49 -7.45
N GLY A 272 -25.10 -18.41 -7.27
CA GLY A 272 -24.87 -17.77 -5.97
C GLY A 272 -24.11 -18.67 -4.99
N GLN A 273 -23.28 -19.60 -5.47
CA GLN A 273 -22.49 -20.47 -4.59
C GLN A 273 -21.10 -19.90 -4.29
N CYS A 274 -20.67 -18.90 -5.06
CA CYS A 274 -19.40 -18.22 -4.87
C CYS A 274 -19.54 -16.70 -5.06
N VAL A 275 -18.99 -15.93 -4.12
CA VAL A 275 -18.97 -14.46 -4.16
C VAL A 275 -17.52 -13.99 -3.98
N VAL A 276 -17.06 -13.09 -4.83
CA VAL A 276 -15.70 -12.52 -4.76
C VAL A 276 -15.81 -11.00 -4.61
N VAL A 277 -15.14 -10.45 -3.61
CA VAL A 277 -15.18 -9.03 -3.25
C VAL A 277 -13.76 -8.49 -3.21
N ARG A 278 -13.54 -7.28 -3.75
CA ARG A 278 -12.26 -6.58 -3.56
C ARG A 278 -12.08 -6.22 -2.09
N GLY A 279 -10.92 -6.57 -1.55
CA GLY A 279 -10.59 -6.30 -0.16
C GLY A 279 -9.13 -5.97 0.05
N TYR A 280 -8.76 -5.86 1.33
CA TYR A 280 -7.44 -5.42 1.74
C TYR A 280 -7.01 -6.13 3.02
N ARG A 281 -5.70 -6.37 3.13
CA ARG A 281 -5.09 -6.63 4.42
C ARG A 281 -4.89 -5.30 5.13
N LEU A 282 -5.24 -5.26 6.41
CA LEU A 282 -4.90 -4.17 7.30
C LEU A 282 -3.67 -4.56 8.12
N ASN A 283 -2.72 -3.62 8.21
CA ASN A 283 -1.56 -3.73 9.09
C ASN A 283 -1.96 -3.44 10.56
N GLU A 284 -0.97 -3.45 11.46
CA GLU A 284 -1.17 -3.19 12.90
C GLU A 284 -1.73 -1.78 13.19
N ALA A 285 -1.47 -0.80 12.32
CA ALA A 285 -1.99 0.56 12.40
C ALA A 285 -3.38 0.71 11.74
N MET A 286 -4.04 -0.40 11.39
CA MET A 286 -5.34 -0.45 10.69
C MET A 286 -5.33 0.15 9.29
N VAL A 287 -4.15 0.37 8.70
CA VAL A 287 -4.01 0.94 7.36
C VAL A 287 -3.94 -0.18 6.32
N PRO A 288 -4.60 -0.04 5.16
CA PRO A 288 -4.45 -0.97 4.05
C PRO A 288 -3.00 -1.03 3.57
N ASP A 289 -2.44 -2.24 3.49
CA ASP A 289 -1.06 -2.46 3.07
C ASP A 289 -0.89 -3.52 1.97
N GLU A 290 -1.92 -4.34 1.73
CA GLU A 290 -1.93 -5.33 0.66
C GLU A 290 -3.34 -5.44 0.05
N GLY A 291 -3.43 -5.43 -1.27
CA GLY A 291 -4.69 -5.61 -2.00
C GLY A 291 -5.04 -7.08 -2.11
N LEU A 292 -6.31 -7.44 -1.85
CA LEU A 292 -6.79 -8.82 -1.81
C LEU A 292 -8.08 -9.01 -2.62
N TRP A 293 -8.33 -10.24 -3.03
CA TRP A 293 -9.66 -10.73 -3.38
C TRP A 293 -10.14 -11.66 -2.28
N HIS A 294 -11.27 -11.32 -1.66
CA HIS A 294 -11.93 -12.17 -0.67
C HIS A 294 -13.01 -12.98 -1.37
N ALA A 295 -12.88 -14.30 -1.36
CA ALA A 295 -13.82 -15.21 -1.98
C ALA A 295 -14.57 -16.00 -0.92
N TRP A 296 -15.90 -15.93 -0.94
CA TRP A 296 -16.76 -16.81 -0.18
C TRP A 296 -17.20 -17.96 -1.06
N HIS A 297 -16.95 -19.20 -0.64
CA HIS A 297 -17.35 -20.41 -1.35
C HIS A 297 -17.54 -21.55 -0.35
N ALA A 298 -18.57 -22.38 -0.56
CA ALA A 298 -18.90 -23.52 0.32
C ALA A 298 -18.96 -23.14 1.81
N GLY A 299 -19.53 -21.96 2.12
CA GLY A 299 -19.68 -21.47 3.49
C GLY A 299 -18.40 -20.92 4.13
N ARG A 300 -17.30 -20.78 3.39
CA ARG A 300 -15.99 -20.36 3.92
C ARG A 300 -15.42 -19.19 3.16
N TRP A 301 -14.66 -18.36 3.88
CA TRP A 301 -13.90 -17.25 3.31
C TRP A 301 -12.47 -17.63 3.01
N PHE A 302 -12.02 -17.27 1.82
CA PHE A 302 -10.67 -17.40 1.31
C PHE A 302 -10.15 -16.02 0.91
N SER A 303 -8.83 -15.85 0.94
CA SER A 303 -8.18 -14.60 0.54
C SER A 303 -7.06 -14.91 -0.43
N LEU A 304 -7.04 -14.18 -1.54
CA LEU A 304 -6.02 -14.25 -2.57
C LEU A 304 -5.41 -12.87 -2.71
N ARG A 305 -4.12 -12.79 -3.02
CA ARG A 305 -3.51 -11.49 -3.33
C ARG A 305 -4.12 -10.93 -4.63
N ALA A 306 -4.36 -9.62 -4.69
CA ALA A 306 -4.89 -8.96 -5.88
C ALA A 306 -3.83 -8.67 -6.96
N HIS A 307 -2.64 -9.24 -6.79
CA HIS A 307 -1.57 -9.18 -7.77
C HIS A 307 -0.73 -10.47 -7.73
N VAL A 308 -0.14 -10.80 -8.88
CA VAL A 308 0.73 -11.96 -9.08
C VAL A 308 2.13 -11.52 -9.45
N GLU A 309 3.10 -12.38 -9.20
CA GLU A 309 4.50 -12.17 -9.58
C GLU A 309 4.90 -13.17 -10.66
N ALA A 310 5.74 -12.75 -11.61
CA ALA A 310 6.34 -13.66 -12.58
C ALA A 310 7.18 -14.73 -11.85
N ALA A 311 6.99 -16.01 -12.22
CA ALA A 311 7.70 -17.12 -11.58
C ALA A 311 9.20 -17.16 -11.90
N ILE A 312 9.62 -16.52 -13.00
CA ILE A 312 11.03 -16.41 -13.40
C ILE A 312 11.47 -14.98 -13.11
N ARG A 313 12.28 -14.80 -12.06
CA ARG A 313 12.96 -13.53 -11.83
C ARG A 313 14.02 -13.29 -12.92
N PRO A 314 14.18 -12.06 -13.43
CA PRO A 314 15.29 -11.73 -14.30
C PRO A 314 16.62 -12.04 -13.60
N ALA A 315 17.58 -12.58 -14.36
CA ALA A 315 18.79 -13.20 -13.82
C ALA A 315 19.73 -12.21 -13.07
N VAL A 316 19.65 -10.91 -13.36
CA VAL A 316 20.43 -9.86 -12.68
C VAL A 316 19.66 -8.52 -12.80
N GLY A 317 19.52 -7.79 -11.69
CA GLY A 317 19.18 -6.36 -11.67
C GLY A 317 17.77 -5.94 -12.13
N GLY A 318 16.92 -6.87 -12.57
CA GLY A 318 15.55 -6.54 -12.99
C GLY A 318 14.58 -6.45 -11.82
N SER A 319 13.78 -5.38 -11.80
CA SER A 319 12.67 -5.23 -10.85
C SER A 319 11.64 -6.35 -11.05
N ILE A 320 11.07 -6.86 -9.96
CA ILE A 320 9.93 -7.77 -10.01
C ILE A 320 8.73 -6.91 -10.36
N THR A 321 8.26 -6.95 -11.60
CA THR A 321 7.02 -6.26 -11.98
C THR A 321 5.83 -7.06 -11.45
N PRO A 322 5.05 -6.53 -10.49
CA PRO A 322 3.80 -7.15 -10.10
C PRO A 322 2.75 -6.96 -11.22
N TYR A 323 1.92 -7.97 -11.44
CA TYR A 323 0.77 -7.87 -12.33
C TYR A 323 -0.52 -7.87 -11.51
N PHE A 324 -1.35 -6.85 -11.68
CA PHE A 324 -2.65 -6.79 -11.03
C PHE A 324 -3.58 -7.85 -11.58
N THR A 325 -4.44 -8.40 -10.73
CA THR A 325 -5.45 -9.37 -11.14
C THR A 325 -6.85 -8.83 -10.90
N ARG A 326 -7.75 -9.05 -11.85
CA ARG A 326 -9.17 -8.70 -11.74
C ARG A 326 -10.05 -9.91 -12.13
N PRO A 327 -11.04 -10.31 -11.33
CA PRO A 327 -11.98 -11.35 -11.72
C PRO A 327 -12.72 -10.97 -13.02
N LEU A 328 -12.83 -11.93 -13.92
CA LEU A 328 -13.67 -11.85 -15.12
C LEU A 328 -14.97 -12.64 -14.92
N SER A 329 -14.86 -13.82 -14.32
CA SER A 329 -16.00 -14.68 -14.02
C SER A 329 -15.72 -15.58 -12.82
N VAL A 330 -16.80 -16.01 -12.18
CA VAL A 330 -16.80 -16.88 -11.01
C VAL A 330 -17.81 -18.01 -11.27
N THR A 331 -17.43 -19.25 -10.99
CA THR A 331 -18.30 -20.41 -11.17
C THR A 331 -18.81 -20.93 -9.82
N ASP A 332 -19.93 -21.65 -9.85
CA ASP A 332 -20.55 -22.19 -8.63
C ASP A 332 -19.70 -23.25 -7.93
N ASP A 333 -18.78 -23.87 -8.67
CA ASP A 333 -17.91 -24.93 -8.17
C ASP A 333 -16.54 -24.44 -7.67
N GLY A 334 -16.42 -23.11 -7.56
CA GLY A 334 -15.30 -22.42 -6.92
C GLY A 334 -14.14 -22.07 -7.86
N HIS A 335 -14.36 -22.02 -9.17
CA HIS A 335 -13.35 -21.53 -10.10
C HIS A 335 -13.52 -20.02 -10.34
N ILE A 336 -12.41 -19.29 -10.25
CA ILE A 336 -12.36 -17.86 -10.55
C ILE A 336 -11.43 -17.68 -11.74
N LEU A 337 -11.97 -17.10 -12.81
CA LEU A 337 -11.20 -16.65 -13.96
C LEU A 337 -10.74 -15.22 -13.70
N PHE A 338 -9.44 -14.97 -13.73
CA PHE A 338 -8.85 -13.65 -13.57
C PHE A 338 -8.22 -13.19 -14.88
N GLU A 339 -8.37 -11.92 -15.18
CA GLU A 339 -7.44 -11.18 -16.02
C GLU A 339 -6.23 -10.77 -15.17
N ALA A 340 -5.03 -10.90 -15.73
CA ALA A 340 -3.78 -10.39 -15.20
C ALA A 340 -3.24 -9.34 -16.17
N HIS A 341 -2.94 -8.15 -15.65
CA HIS A 341 -2.46 -7.03 -16.45
C HIS A 341 -1.42 -6.20 -15.69
N GLN A 342 -0.64 -5.44 -16.45
CA GLN A 342 0.17 -4.33 -15.95
C GLN A 342 -0.62 -3.05 -16.14
N SER A 343 -0.66 -2.21 -15.11
CA SER A 343 -1.27 -0.88 -15.19
C SER A 343 -0.17 0.18 -15.29
N THR A 344 -0.33 1.12 -16.22
CA THR A 344 0.45 2.35 -16.30
C THR A 344 -0.50 3.53 -16.18
N TRP A 345 -0.16 4.48 -15.32
CA TRP A 345 -0.95 5.69 -15.12
C TRP A 345 -0.27 6.84 -15.87
N THR A 346 -1.00 7.45 -16.80
CA THR A 346 -0.61 8.69 -17.50
C THR A 346 -1.61 9.80 -17.16
N ALA A 347 -1.35 11.03 -17.64
CA ALA A 347 -2.30 12.13 -17.51
C ALA A 347 -3.66 11.82 -18.16
N ASP A 348 -3.67 10.94 -19.17
CA ASP A 348 -4.86 10.52 -19.91
C ASP A 348 -5.63 9.38 -19.22
N GLY A 349 -5.12 8.86 -18.09
CA GLY A 349 -5.74 7.82 -17.28
C GLY A 349 -4.91 6.54 -17.18
N GLU A 350 -5.58 5.46 -16.78
CA GLU A 350 -4.96 4.14 -16.63
C GLU A 350 -4.95 3.39 -17.97
N THR A 351 -3.76 2.98 -18.43
CA THR A 351 -3.60 2.02 -19.53
C THR A 351 -3.29 0.64 -18.95
N ARG A 352 -3.98 -0.39 -19.45
CA ARG A 352 -3.81 -1.79 -19.01
C ARG A 352 -3.25 -2.63 -20.14
N GLU A 353 -2.14 -3.30 -19.87
CA GLU A 353 -1.52 -4.23 -20.80
C GLU A 353 -1.62 -5.66 -20.25
N PRO A 354 -2.25 -6.61 -20.97
CA PRO A 354 -2.41 -7.97 -20.49
C PRO A 354 -1.07 -8.70 -20.40
N VAL A 355 -0.95 -9.54 -19.38
CA VAL A 355 0.24 -10.38 -19.18
C VAL A 355 0.35 -11.39 -20.33
N ARG A 356 1.51 -11.40 -21.00
CA ARG A 356 1.81 -12.43 -22.01
C ARG A 356 1.91 -13.80 -21.36
N SER A 357 1.69 -14.85 -22.14
CA SER A 357 1.68 -16.22 -21.65
C SER A 357 2.92 -16.57 -20.80
N GLY A 358 2.73 -17.29 -19.70
CA GLY A 358 3.80 -17.57 -18.75
C GLY A 358 3.33 -18.30 -17.49
N ARG A 359 4.20 -18.39 -16.48
CA ARG A 359 3.84 -18.89 -15.15
C ARG A 359 3.97 -17.78 -14.12
N VAL A 360 2.98 -17.68 -13.24
CA VAL A 360 2.94 -16.69 -12.17
C VAL A 360 2.71 -17.34 -10.81
N ALA A 361 3.19 -16.68 -9.77
CA ALA A 361 2.97 -17.05 -8.38
C ALA A 361 1.85 -16.18 -7.77
N LEU A 362 0.83 -16.84 -7.23
CA LEU A 362 -0.30 -16.21 -6.53
C LEU A 362 -0.32 -16.66 -5.07
N PRO A 363 0.01 -15.77 -4.11
CA PRO A 363 -0.19 -16.04 -2.70
C PRO A 363 -1.67 -16.18 -2.34
N VAL A 364 -1.99 -17.16 -1.50
CA VAL A 364 -3.34 -17.48 -1.02
C VAL A 364 -3.33 -17.85 0.46
N ASP A 365 -4.46 -17.69 1.14
CA ASP A 365 -4.52 -17.85 2.62
C ASP A 365 -4.62 -19.30 3.11
N TRP A 366 -4.96 -20.27 2.25
CA TRP A 366 -5.20 -21.67 2.62
C TRP A 366 -4.02 -22.61 2.38
N GLN A 367 -2.94 -22.17 1.73
CA GLN A 367 -1.77 -23.02 1.49
C GLN A 367 -0.45 -22.24 1.53
N ASN A 368 0.63 -22.99 1.73
CA ASN A 368 2.00 -22.55 1.56
C ASN A 368 2.75 -23.73 0.92
N PRO A 369 3.37 -23.60 -0.28
CA PRO A 369 3.73 -22.39 -1.03
C PRO A 369 2.59 -21.69 -1.83
N PRO A 370 2.84 -20.50 -2.45
CA PRO A 370 1.92 -19.85 -3.39
C PRO A 370 1.43 -20.78 -4.51
N LEU A 371 0.27 -20.47 -5.09
CA LEU A 371 -0.23 -21.18 -6.27
C LEU A 371 0.62 -20.82 -7.49
N MET A 372 1.06 -21.84 -8.21
CA MET A 372 1.81 -21.68 -9.46
C MET A 372 0.86 -21.86 -10.64
N LEU A 373 0.47 -20.75 -11.25
CA LEU A 373 -0.59 -20.71 -12.25
C LEU A 373 -0.01 -20.46 -13.64
N ALA A 374 -0.58 -21.11 -14.65
CA ALA A 374 -0.33 -20.77 -16.02
C ALA A 374 -1.19 -19.56 -16.40
N VAL A 375 -0.58 -18.59 -17.06
CA VAL A 375 -1.26 -17.47 -17.69
C VAL A 375 -1.21 -17.69 -19.19
N ALA A 376 -2.35 -17.54 -19.86
CA ALA A 376 -2.45 -17.56 -21.32
C ALA A 376 -3.32 -16.39 -21.75
N ASN A 377 -2.82 -15.56 -22.67
CA ASN A 377 -3.52 -14.38 -23.18
C ASN A 377 -4.05 -13.46 -22.05
N GLY A 378 -3.23 -13.21 -21.03
CA GLY A 378 -3.63 -12.39 -19.88
C GLY A 378 -4.61 -13.06 -18.92
N VAL A 379 -4.96 -14.32 -19.10
CA VAL A 379 -5.98 -14.99 -18.28
C VAL A 379 -5.36 -16.12 -17.45
N LEU A 380 -5.81 -16.23 -16.20
CA LEU A 380 -5.47 -17.32 -15.29
C LEU A 380 -6.71 -17.81 -14.53
N THR A 381 -6.72 -19.09 -14.18
CA THR A 381 -7.82 -19.71 -13.42
C THR A 381 -7.33 -20.16 -12.05
N VAL A 382 -8.09 -19.80 -11.01
CA VAL A 382 -7.87 -20.27 -9.64
C VAL A 382 -9.02 -21.18 -9.23
N ALA A 383 -8.71 -22.30 -8.58
CA ALA A 383 -9.70 -23.17 -7.97
C ALA A 383 -9.67 -23.00 -6.44
N LEU A 384 -10.81 -22.65 -5.85
CA LEU A 384 -10.98 -22.56 -4.41
C LEU A 384 -11.09 -23.97 -3.79
N PRO A 385 -10.60 -24.16 -2.56
CA PRO A 385 -10.79 -25.41 -1.83
C PRO A 385 -12.27 -25.74 -1.63
N ARG A 386 -12.62 -27.03 -1.72
CA ARG A 386 -13.98 -27.54 -1.43
C ARG A 386 -14.14 -28.04 0.01
N ARG A 387 -13.04 -28.36 0.71
CA ARG A 387 -13.01 -28.88 2.10
C ARG A 387 -11.72 -28.49 2.82
#